data_AF-A0A9E3IIG6-F1
#
_entry.id   AF-A0A9E3IIG6-F1
#
_cell.length_a   1.000
_cell.length_b   1.000
_cell.length_c   1.000
_cell.angle_alpha   90.00
_cell.angle_beta   90.00
_cell.angle_gamma   90.00
#
_symmetry.space_group_name_H-M   'P 1'
#
loop_
_entity.id
_entity.type
_entity.pdbx_description
1 polymer ?
#
loop_
_entity_poly.entity_id
_entity_poly.type
_entity_poly.pdbx_seq_one_letter_code
_entity_poly.pdbx_strand_id
1 'polypeptide(L)'
;TSFGLSSTGGFNPGHALGILALLAVGGALLAPRLALLGRAGDYLATLGLSFSFFLLLVPGTNETLSRLPPSQPIANGPTSPIVQGTLAVLFVLFLLGYVQQALAIRARRRLEQA
;
A
#
# COMPACT_ATOMS: atom_id res chain seq x y z
N THR A 1 -1.47 -2.58 -18.16
CA THR A 1 -0.88 -3.89 -18.48
C THR A 1 0.57 -3.69 -18.87
N SER A 2 1.53 -4.08 -18.02
CA SER A 2 2.97 -3.96 -18.31
C SER A 2 3.50 -5.29 -18.84
N PHE A 3 3.08 -5.65 -20.05
CA PHE A 3 3.69 -6.73 -20.82
C PHE A 3 4.43 -6.07 -21.99
N GLY A 4 5.76 -6.04 -21.90
CA GLY A 4 6.66 -5.55 -22.95
C GLY A 4 7.29 -4.19 -22.66
N LEU A 5 8.42 -4.15 -21.94
CA LEU A 5 9.56 -3.22 -22.12
C LEU A 5 10.78 -3.72 -21.32
N SER A 6 11.24 -4.95 -21.59
CA SER A 6 12.56 -5.42 -21.17
C SER A 6 13.60 -5.00 -22.20
N SER A 7 13.97 -3.72 -22.21
CA SER A 7 15.14 -3.25 -22.98
C SER A 7 15.99 -2.21 -22.24
N THR A 8 15.75 -2.03 -20.93
CA THR A 8 16.73 -1.54 -19.97
C THR A 8 16.72 -2.52 -18.79
N GLY A 9 17.45 -3.64 -18.92
CA GLY A 9 17.33 -4.85 -18.08
C GLY A 9 17.90 -4.75 -16.66
N GLY A 10 17.58 -3.69 -15.91
CA GLY A 10 18.08 -3.46 -14.55
C GLY A 10 16.97 -3.36 -13.50
N PHE A 11 17.34 -3.62 -12.25
CA PHE A 11 16.47 -3.39 -11.10
C PHE A 11 16.12 -1.89 -11.01
N ASN A 12 14.82 -1.57 -10.92
CA ASN A 12 14.32 -0.20 -10.83
C ASN A 12 13.47 -0.02 -9.55
N PRO A 13 13.21 1.23 -9.11
CA PRO A 13 12.38 1.48 -7.93
C PRO A 13 10.97 0.87 -7.99
N GLY A 14 10.40 0.70 -9.19
CA GLY A 14 9.12 0.02 -9.39
C GLY A 14 9.18 -1.47 -9.06
N HIS A 15 10.28 -2.16 -9.40
CA HIS A 15 10.51 -3.55 -8.96
C HIS A 15 10.63 -3.65 -7.45
N ALA A 16 11.35 -2.72 -6.80
CA ALA A 16 11.45 -2.68 -5.35
C ALA A 16 10.07 -2.53 -4.69
N LEU A 17 9.27 -1.57 -5.16
CA LEU A 17 7.90 -1.36 -4.65
C LEU A 17 7.00 -2.57 -4.89
N GLY A 18 7.09 -3.20 -6.06
CA GLY A 18 6.32 -4.42 -6.36
C GLY A 18 6.69 -5.59 -5.44
N ILE A 19 7.99 -5.81 -5.21
CA ILE A 19 8.47 -6.84 -4.28
C ILE A 19 8.00 -6.54 -2.85
N LEU A 20 8.10 -5.29 -2.39
CA LEU A 20 7.61 -4.89 -1.07
C LEU A 20 6.11 -5.11 -0.92
N ALA A 21 5.32 -4.81 -1.95
CA ALA A 21 3.88 -5.08 -1.96
C ALA A 21 3.59 -6.58 -1.86
N LEU A 22 4.32 -7.42 -2.61
CA LEU A 22 4.18 -8.88 -2.53
C LEU A 22 4.57 -9.44 -1.17
N LEU A 23 5.65 -8.95 -0.57
CA LEU A 23 6.06 -9.32 0.78
C LEU A 23 5.03 -8.89 1.82
N ALA A 24 4.45 -7.70 1.68
CA ALA A 24 3.39 -7.21 2.56
C ALA A 24 2.13 -8.08 2.48
N VAL A 25 1.69 -8.44 1.26
CA VAL A 25 0.57 -9.37 1.05
C VAL A 25 0.89 -10.76 1.61
N GLY A 26 2.04 -11.33 1.26
CA GLY A 26 2.46 -12.65 1.73
C GLY A 26 2.55 -12.73 3.25
N GLY A 27 3.18 -11.73 3.87
CA GLY A 27 3.24 -11.59 5.32
C GLY A 27 1.86 -11.45 5.95
N ALA A 28 0.98 -10.63 5.36
CA ALA A 28 -0.38 -10.45 5.85
C ALA A 28 -1.22 -11.74 5.81
N LEU A 29 -1.09 -12.53 4.74
CA LEU A 29 -1.79 -13.81 4.60
C LEU A 29 -1.25 -14.89 5.54
N LEU A 30 0.04 -14.82 5.89
CA LEU A 30 0.69 -15.76 6.78
C LEU A 30 0.49 -15.40 8.26
N ALA A 31 0.42 -14.12 8.60
CA ALA A 31 0.41 -13.64 9.99
C ALA A 31 -0.69 -14.27 10.89
N PRO A 32 -1.95 -14.41 10.45
CA PRO A 32 -3.00 -15.07 11.26
C PRO A 32 -2.78 -16.58 11.42
N ARG A 33 -1.98 -17.21 10.57
CA ARG A 33 -1.69 -18.65 10.60
C ARG A 33 -0.57 -19.00 11.58
N LEU A 34 0.21 -18.01 12.02
CA LEU A 34 1.33 -18.21 12.91
C LEU A 34 0.85 -18.14 14.37
N ALA A 35 0.82 -19.29 15.05
CA ALA A 35 0.43 -19.39 16.45
C ALA A 35 1.26 -18.47 17.38
N LEU A 36 2.53 -18.23 17.05
CA LEU A 36 3.44 -17.34 17.78
C LEU A 36 2.96 -15.88 17.83
N LEU A 37 2.23 -15.42 16.80
CA LEU A 37 1.72 -14.06 16.74
C LEU A 37 0.40 -13.94 17.53
N GLY A 38 -0.32 -15.05 17.71
CA GLY A 38 -1.60 -15.12 18.39
C GLY A 38 -2.51 -13.96 17.98
N ARG A 39 -2.86 -13.14 18.97
CA ARG A 39 -3.74 -11.98 18.78
C ARG A 39 -3.17 -10.88 17.88
N ALA A 40 -1.86 -10.76 17.73
CA ALA A 40 -1.24 -9.78 16.85
C ALA A 40 -1.40 -10.13 15.37
N GLY A 41 -1.66 -11.40 15.04
CA GLY A 41 -1.80 -11.89 13.67
C GLY A 41 -2.84 -11.10 12.85
N ASP A 42 -4.03 -10.87 13.41
CA ASP A 42 -5.10 -10.15 12.70
C ASP A 42 -4.76 -8.67 12.44
N TYR A 43 -4.04 -8.02 13.37
CA TYR A 43 -3.58 -6.64 13.20
C TYR A 43 -2.49 -6.54 12.13
N LEU A 44 -1.56 -7.49 12.12
CA LEU A 44 -0.50 -7.56 11.12
C LEU A 44 -1.07 -7.89 9.73
N ALA A 45 -2.12 -8.71 9.66
CA ALA A 45 -2.82 -9.00 8.42
C ALA A 45 -3.49 -7.75 7.82
N THR A 46 -4.25 -7.01 8.64
CA THR A 46 -4.90 -5.77 8.18
C THR A 46 -3.89 -4.68 7.85
N LEU A 47 -2.82 -4.55 8.65
CA LEU A 47 -1.71 -3.63 8.37
C LEU A 47 -1.05 -3.96 7.03
N GLY A 48 -0.65 -5.22 6.83
CA GLY A 48 0.09 -5.63 5.64
C GLY A 48 -0.74 -5.52 4.36
N LEU A 49 -2.04 -5.87 4.40
CA LEU A 49 -2.93 -5.66 3.25
C LEU A 49 -3.13 -4.17 2.95
N SER A 50 -3.42 -3.34 3.95
CA SER A 50 -3.57 -1.89 3.76
C SER A 50 -2.28 -1.23 3.27
N PHE A 51 -1.12 -1.67 3.78
CA PHE A 51 0.18 -1.19 3.37
C PHE A 51 0.51 -1.62 1.93
N SER A 52 0.19 -2.85 1.53
CA SER A 52 0.37 -3.30 0.14
C SER A 52 -0.43 -2.43 -0.84
N PHE A 53 -1.66 -2.05 -0.48
CA PHE A 53 -2.49 -1.18 -1.29
C PHE A 53 -1.87 0.22 -1.40
N PHE A 54 -1.39 0.78 -0.28
CA PHE A 54 -0.66 2.04 -0.28
C PHE A 54 0.60 1.99 -1.17
N LEU A 55 1.40 0.93 -1.10
CA LEU A 55 2.60 0.76 -1.93
C LEU A 55 2.25 0.74 -3.44
N LEU A 56 1.14 0.13 -3.82
CA LEU A 56 0.66 0.12 -5.22
C LEU A 56 0.12 1.50 -5.66
N LEU A 57 -0.43 2.28 -4.72
CA LEU A 57 -0.84 3.67 -5.00
C LEU A 57 0.33 4.60 -5.28
N VAL A 58 1.54 4.31 -4.79
CA VAL A 58 2.73 5.16 -5.03
C VAL A 58 3.01 5.35 -6.53
N PRO A 59 3.29 4.30 -7.32
CA PRO A 59 3.49 4.43 -8.75
C PRO A 59 2.19 4.77 -9.49
N GLY A 60 1.04 4.30 -9.00
CA GLY A 60 -0.27 4.60 -9.59
C GLY A 60 -0.58 6.09 -9.58
N THR A 61 -0.38 6.76 -8.45
CA THR A 61 -0.58 8.21 -8.31
C THR A 61 0.36 8.99 -9.22
N ASN A 62 1.63 8.61 -9.24
CA ASN A 62 2.60 9.23 -10.14
C ASN A 62 2.18 9.10 -11.61
N GLU A 63 1.76 7.91 -12.04
CA GLU A 63 1.36 7.72 -13.44
C GLU A 63 0.03 8.36 -13.79
N THR A 64 -0.94 8.36 -12.88
CA THR A 64 -2.21 9.07 -13.09
C THR A 64 -1.96 10.56 -13.25
N LEU A 65 -1.24 11.19 -12.31
CA LEU A 65 -1.00 12.64 -12.34
C LEU A 65 -0.06 13.07 -13.47
N SER A 66 0.86 12.20 -13.89
CA SER A 66 1.80 12.51 -14.97
C SER A 66 1.24 12.23 -16.37
N ARG A 67 0.09 11.53 -16.48
CA ARG A 67 -0.55 11.21 -17.77
C ARG A 67 -1.90 11.87 -17.97
N LEU A 68 -2.55 12.36 -16.92
CA LEU A 68 -3.90 12.91 -16.99
C LEU A 68 -3.96 14.38 -16.54
N PRO A 69 -4.85 15.18 -17.19
CA PRO A 69 -5.54 14.88 -18.45
C PRO A 69 -4.58 14.82 -19.65
N PRO A 70 -4.91 14.06 -20.73
CA PRO A 70 -3.97 13.81 -21.83
C PRO A 70 -3.49 15.07 -22.57
N SER A 71 -4.30 16.13 -22.56
CA SER A 71 -3.98 17.42 -23.20
C SER A 71 -3.06 18.30 -22.35
N GLN A 72 -3.02 18.09 -21.03
CA GLN A 72 -2.23 18.90 -20.10
C GLN A 72 -1.98 18.12 -18.81
N PRO A 73 -0.87 17.35 -18.72
CA PRO A 73 -0.52 16.61 -17.52
C PRO A 73 -0.43 17.50 -16.27
N ILE A 74 -0.93 17.00 -15.14
CA ILE A 74 -0.93 17.71 -13.85
C ILE A 74 0.46 17.69 -13.19
N ALA A 75 1.26 16.64 -13.45
CA ALA A 75 2.59 16.47 -12.90
C ALA A 75 3.64 16.14 -13.96
N ASN A 76 4.89 16.50 -13.68
CA ASN A 76 6.04 16.21 -14.55
C ASN A 76 6.87 15.02 -14.05
N GLY A 77 6.26 14.10 -13.28
CA GLY A 77 6.92 12.95 -12.68
C GLY A 77 6.96 12.92 -11.15
N PRO A 78 7.69 11.95 -10.55
CA PRO A 78 7.54 11.58 -9.13
C PRO A 78 8.11 12.62 -8.15
N THR A 79 8.98 13.50 -8.63
CA THR A 79 9.56 14.60 -7.85
C THR A 79 8.69 15.86 -7.87
N SER A 80 7.57 15.85 -8.60
CA SER A 80 6.65 16.99 -8.64
C SER A 80 6.02 17.22 -7.26
N PRO A 81 5.96 18.47 -6.75
CA PRO A 81 5.37 18.79 -5.45
C PRO A 81 3.93 18.28 -5.30
N ILE A 82 3.15 18.27 -6.39
CA ILE A 82 1.77 17.78 -6.36
C ILE A 82 1.69 16.26 -6.16
N VAL A 83 2.64 15.49 -6.72
CA VAL A 83 2.70 14.04 -6.51
C VAL A 83 3.07 13.75 -5.06
N GLN A 84 4.10 14.42 -4.55
CA GLN A 84 4.52 14.25 -3.15
C GLN A 84 3.42 14.66 -2.16
N GLY A 85 2.75 15.79 -2.41
CA GLY A 85 1.61 16.24 -1.60
C GLY A 85 0.45 15.24 -1.62
N THR A 86 0.11 14.70 -2.79
CA THR A 86 -0.94 13.68 -2.92
C THR A 86 -0.56 12.40 -2.17
N LEU A 87 0.69 11.94 -2.30
CA LEU A 87 1.20 10.77 -1.57
C LEU A 87 1.20 10.99 -0.06
N ALA A 88 1.53 12.19 0.42
CA ALA A 88 1.45 12.53 1.84
C ALA A 88 0.01 12.44 2.36
N VAL A 89 -0.97 12.95 1.60
CA VAL A 89 -2.39 12.82 1.95
C VAL A 89 -2.82 11.35 1.96
N LEU A 90 -2.45 10.57 0.94
CA LEU A 90 -2.74 9.13 0.89
C LEU A 90 -2.09 8.37 2.05
N PHE A 91 -0.90 8.75 2.48
CA PHE A 91 -0.23 8.16 3.63
C PHE A 91 -0.99 8.45 4.93
N VAL A 92 -1.46 9.69 5.13
CA VAL A 92 -2.32 10.04 6.27
C VAL A 92 -3.62 9.23 6.24
N LEU A 93 -4.27 9.11 5.08
CA LEU A 93 -5.49 8.30 4.93
C LEU A 93 -5.23 6.82 5.23
N PHE A 94 -4.09 6.28 4.80
CA PHE A 94 -3.67 4.93 5.15
C PHE A 94 -3.54 4.75 6.67
N LEU A 95 -2.88 5.67 7.37
CA LEU A 95 -2.72 5.60 8.83
C LEU A 95 -4.07 5.66 9.53
N LEU A 96 -4.94 6.60 9.15
CA LEU A 96 -6.28 6.73 9.71
C LEU A 96 -7.12 5.47 9.46
N GLY A 97 -7.09 4.95 8.24
CA GLY A 97 -7.78 3.71 7.87
C GLY A 97 -7.30 2.51 8.68
N TYR A 98 -5.98 2.35 8.85
CA TYR A 98 -5.43 1.28 9.67
C TYR A 98 -5.82 1.43 11.15
N VAL A 99 -5.78 2.64 11.72
CA VAL A 99 -6.23 2.89 13.09
C VAL A 99 -7.70 2.50 13.25
N GLN A 100 -8.57 2.86 12.29
CA GLN A 100 -9.98 2.45 12.34
C GLN A 100 -10.15 0.93 12.26
N GLN A 101 -9.42 0.24 11.38
CA GLN A 101 -9.44 -1.23 11.30
C GLN A 101 -8.98 -1.88 12.60
N ALA A 102 -7.90 -1.37 13.21
CA ALA A 102 -7.38 -1.86 14.48
C ALA A 102 -8.38 -1.68 15.64
N LEU A 103 -9.06 -0.53 15.70
CA LEU A 103 -10.12 -0.28 16.67
C LEU A 103 -11.30 -1.23 16.46
N ALA A 104 -11.69 -1.49 15.21
CA ALA A 104 -12.76 -2.43 14.89
C ALA A 104 -12.42 -3.87 15.34
N ILE A 105 -11.18 -4.33 15.12
CA ILE A 105 -10.70 -5.63 15.61
C ILE A 105 -10.77 -5.69 17.13
N ARG A 106 -10.31 -4.64 17.83
CA ARG A 106 -10.37 -4.55 19.29
C ARG A 106 -11.80 -4.61 19.80
N ALA A 107 -12.74 -3.92 19.14
CA ALA A 107 -14.14 -3.90 19.53
C ALA A 107 -14.80 -5.27 19.35
N ARG A 108 -14.60 -5.93 18.20
CA ARG A 108 -15.13 -7.28 17.93
C ARG A 108 -14.68 -8.30 18.97
N ARG A 109 -13.39 -8.29 19.30
CA ARG A 109 -12.84 -9.20 20.31
C ARG A 109 -13.39 -9.00 21.71
N ARG A 110 -13.75 -7.77 22.08
CA ARG A 110 -14.39 -7.50 23.38
C ARG A 110 -15.79 -8.11 23.44
N LEU A 111 -16.52 -8.09 22.33
CA LEU A 111 -17.86 -8.68 22.24
C LEU A 111 -17.80 -10.20 22.29
N GLU A 112 -16.79 -10.83 21.69
CA GLU A 112 -16.59 -12.29 21.76
C GLU A 112 -16.20 -12.79 23.16
N GLN A 113 -15.79 -11.89 24.06
CA GLN A 113 -15.37 -12.22 25.43
C GLN A 113 -16.42 -11.90 26.51
N ALA A 114 -17.56 -11.30 26.12
CA ALA A 114 -18.67 -10.95 27.00
C ALA A 114 -19.79 -11.98 26.89
#